data_AF-A0A5K1BXD8-F1
#
_entry.id   AF-A0A5K1BXD8-F1
#
_cell.length_a   1.000
_cell.length_b   1.000
_cell.length_c   1.000
_cell.angle_alpha   90.00
_cell.angle_beta   90.00
_cell.angle_gamma   90.00
#
_symmetry.space_group_name_H-M   'P 1'
#
loop_
_entity.id
_entity.type
_entity.pdbx_description
1 polymer ?
#
loop_
_entity_poly.entity_id
_entity_poly.type
_entity_poly.pdbx_seq_one_letter_code
_entity_poly.pdbx_strand_id
1 'polypeptide(L)' 'ASPRIRFNKEGTLLAVSTSDNGFKILANADGLRLLHTFENRSFDASRVASEAMVK' A
#
# COMPACT_ATOMS: atom_id res chain seq x y z
N ALA A 1 -20.98 11.49 6.10
CA ALA A 1 -19.59 11.02 6.33
C ALA A 1 -18.73 12.20 6.76
N SER A 2 -17.76 12.01 7.67
CA SER A 2 -16.79 13.05 8.04
C SER A 2 -15.47 12.77 7.31
N PRO A 3 -15.04 13.61 6.36
CA PRO A 3 -13.78 13.42 5.66
C PRO A 3 -12.61 13.39 6.64
N ARG A 4 -11.70 12.42 6.50
CA ARG A 4 -10.50 12.24 7.31
C ARG A 4 -9.28 12.23 6.42
N ILE A 5 -8.23 12.90 6.90
CA ILE A 5 -6.90 12.89 6.31
C ILE A 5 -5.88 12.44 7.36
N ARG A 6 -4.93 11.60 6.97
CA ARG A 6 -3.83 11.15 7.84
C ARG A 6 -2.55 10.98 7.04
N PHE A 7 -1.47 11.54 7.56
CA PHE A 7 -0.13 11.22 7.10
C PHE A 7 0.43 10.02 7.86
N ASN A 8 1.30 9.24 7.22
CA ASN A 8 2.21 8.36 7.96
C ASN A 8 3.28 9.18 8.69
N LYS A 9 4.01 8.54 9.61
CA LYS A 9 5.02 9.20 10.43
C LYS A 9 6.12 9.86 9.59
N GLU A 10 6.47 9.25 8.47
CA GLU A 10 7.53 9.70 7.56
C GLU A 10 7.06 10.81 6.60
N GLY A 11 5.75 11.10 6.56
CA GLY A 11 5.18 12.09 5.64
C GLY A 11 5.21 11.71 4.17
N THR A 12 5.47 10.44 3.84
CA THR A 12 5.56 9.91 2.47
C THR A 12 4.22 9.43 1.90
N LEU A 13 3.23 9.17 2.77
CA LEU A 13 1.90 8.66 2.43
C LEU A 13 0.81 9.51 3.08
N LEU A 14 -0.26 9.80 2.33
CA LEU A 14 -1.46 10.48 2.79
C LEU A 14 -2.71 9.63 2.49
N ALA A 15 -3.41 9.21 3.54
CA ALA A 15 -4.70 8.55 3.44
C ALA A 15 -5.84 9.58 3.46
N VAL A 16 -6.76 9.50 2.49
CA VAL A 16 -7.91 10.40 2.34
C VAL A 16 -9.19 9.57 2.24
N SER A 17 -10.15 9.76 3.12
CA SER A 17 -11.48 9.15 2.96
C SER A 17 -12.29 9.88 1.89
N THR A 18 -12.97 9.13 1.04
CA THR A 18 -13.78 9.66 -0.07
C THR A 18 -15.27 9.65 0.28
N SER A 19 -16.08 10.39 -0.50
CA SER A 19 -17.52 10.57 -0.25
C SER A 19 -18.35 9.29 -0.45
N ASP A 20 -17.80 8.30 -1.15
CA ASP A 20 -18.35 6.97 -1.39
C ASP A 20 -17.97 5.97 -0.29
N ASN A 21 -17.56 6.46 0.89
CA ASN A 21 -17.07 5.67 2.02
C ASN A 21 -15.79 4.85 1.73
N GLY A 22 -15.10 5.12 0.61
CA GLY A 22 -13.78 4.57 0.33
C GLY A 22 -12.65 5.35 0.98
N PHE A 23 -11.41 4.95 0.67
CA PHE A 23 -10.22 5.77 0.91
C PHE A 23 -9.26 5.68 -0.27
N LYS A 24 -8.44 6.71 -0.44
CA LYS A 24 -7.33 6.77 -1.40
C LYS A 24 -6.02 7.03 -0.66
N ILE A 25 -4.93 6.48 -1.19
CA ILE A 25 -3.57 6.75 -0.73
C ILE A 25 -2.86 7.59 -1.78
N LEU A 26 -2.36 8.75 -1.39
CA LEU A 26 -1.44 9.56 -2.18
C LEU A 26 -0.02 9.28 -1.68
N ALA A 27 0.91 9.07 -2.59
CA ALA A 27 2.31 8.78 -2.27
C ALA A 27 3.24 9.73 -3.04
N ASN A 28 4.28 10.20 -2.38
CA ASN A 28 5.39 10.87 -3.06
C ASN A 28 6.37 9.82 -3.65
N ALA A 29 7.46 10.27 -4.28
CA ALA A 29 8.45 9.36 -4.87
C ALA A 29 9.01 8.34 -3.87
N ASP A 30 9.27 8.75 -2.62
CA ASP A 30 9.78 7.86 -1.57
C ASP A 30 8.71 6.89 -1.06
N GLY A 31 7.46 7.35 -0.96
CA GLY A 31 6.30 6.52 -0.66
C GLY A 31 6.07 5.46 -1.73
N LEU A 32 6.23 5.80 -3.01
CA LEU A 32 6.15 4.84 -4.12
C LEU A 32 7.27 3.80 -4.06
N ARG A 33 8.51 4.22 -3.74
CA ARG A 33 9.63 3.28 -3.52
C ARG A 33 9.36 2.32 -2.37
N LEU A 34 8.81 2.82 -1.25
CA LEU A 34 8.39 2.02 -0.11
C LEU A 34 7.32 0.99 -0.52
N LEU A 35 6.27 1.43 -1.21
CA LEU A 35 5.19 0.57 -1.69
C LEU A 35 5.71 -0.52 -2.63
N HIS A 36 6.53 -0.16 -3.63
CA HIS A 36 7.13 -1.14 -4.53
C HIS A 36 8.01 -2.18 -3.81
N THR A 37 8.76 -1.77 -2.79
CA THR A 37 9.57 -2.71 -1.99
C THR A 37 8.70 -3.70 -1.21
N PHE A 38 7.55 -3.24 -0.69
CA PHE A 38 6.58 -4.10 -0.02
C PHE A 38 5.86 -5.03 -1.01
N GLU A 39 5.42 -4.51 -2.15
CA GLU A 39 4.78 -5.30 -3.21
C GLU A 39 5.73 -6.37 -3.72
N ASN A 40 6.98 -6.04 -4.01
CA ASN A 40 7.98 -7.00 -4.50
C ASN A 40 8.20 -8.14 -3.50
N ARG A 41 8.27 -7.84 -2.19
CA ARG A 41 8.37 -8.89 -1.15
C ARG A 41 7.13 -9.76 -1.09
N SER A 42 5.93 -9.17 -1.19
CA SER A 42 4.68 -9.93 -1.15
C SER A 42 4.47 -10.79 -2.39
N PHE A 43 4.86 -10.29 -3.57
CA PHE A 43 4.80 -11.01 -4.84
C PHE A 43 5.77 -12.20 -4.85
N ASP A 44 6.99 -12.01 -4.36
CA ASP A 44 7.99 -13.08 -4.26
C ASP A 44 7.54 -14.16 -3.26
N ALA A 45 7.04 -13.76 -2.09
CA ALA A 45 6.47 -14.70 -1.12
C ALA A 45 5.25 -15.47 -1.67
N SER A 46 4.35 -14.79 -2.41
CA SER A 46 3.21 -15.44 -3.06
C SER A 46 3.66 -16.40 -4.16
N ARG A 47 4.71 -16.06 -4.92
CA ARG A 47 5.31 -16.96 -5.92
C ARG A 47 5.91 -18.19 -5.27
N VAL A 48 6.75 -18.03 -4.24
CA VAL A 48 7.32 -19.16 -3.49
C VAL A 48 6.24 -20.04 -2.88
N ALA A 49 5.19 -19.44 -2.30
CA ALA A 49 4.03 -20.19 -1.79
C ALA A 49 3.29 -20.94 -2.93
N SER A 50 3.08 -20.30 -4.07
CA SER A 50 2.44 -20.94 -5.22
C SER A 50 3.28 -22.07 -5.80
N GLU A 51 4.60 -21.90 -5.93
CA GLU A 51 5.55 -22.91 -6.41
C GLU A 51 5.68 -24.09 -5.43
N ALA A 52 5.57 -23.84 -4.13
CA ALA A 52 5.56 -24.88 -3.09
C ALA A 52 4.26 -25.71 -3.07
N MET A 53 3.14 -25.16 -3.52
CA MET A 53 1.85 -25.88 -3.61
C MET A 53 1.70 -26.75 -4.86
N VAL A 54 2.62 -26.64 -5.84
CA VAL A 54 2.61 -27.46 -7.07
C VAL A 54 3.52 -28.70 -6.96
N LYS A 55 3.97 -29.07 -5.76
CA LYS A 55 4.89 -30.20 -5.56
C LYS A 55 4.30 -31.28 -4.65
#